data_AF-E8KBP5-F1
#
_entry.id   AF-E8KBP5-F1
#
_cell.length_a   1.000
_cell.length_b   1.000
_cell.length_c   1.000
_cell.angle_alpha   90.00
_cell.angle_beta   90.00
_cell.angle_gamma   90.00
#
_symmetry.space_group_name_H-M   'P 1'
#
loop_
_entity.id
_entity.type
_entity.pdbx_description
1 polymer ?
#
loop_
_entity_poly.entity_id
_entity_poly.type
_entity_poly.pdbx_seq_one_letter_code
_entity_poly.pdbx_strand_id
1 'polypeptide(L)'
;MKIRMRNTIQFDEQLEVVDQLYDVELREKGDYGYLLFYNEEKEKVVLKFDDKELIMTRFSTPKTIMRFLKGTDSLAYIPTPMGLQEFIIQTSHYEVGGEKIELAYQLQNKEGVPFANYRLEITWG
;
A
#
# COMPACT_ATOMS: atom_id res chain seq x y z
N MET A 1 3.68 -11.87 -16.24
CA MET A 1 4.41 -10.79 -15.54
C MET A 1 4.32 -11.06 -14.05
N LYS A 2 5.33 -10.69 -13.28
CA LYS A 2 5.29 -10.76 -11.82
C LYS A 2 5.23 -9.36 -11.22
N ILE A 3 4.64 -9.26 -10.03
CA ILE A 3 4.78 -8.08 -9.16
C ILE A 3 5.59 -8.50 -7.95
N ARG A 4 6.63 -7.74 -7.62
CA ARG A 4 7.38 -7.87 -6.38
C ARG A 4 7.06 -6.68 -5.49
N MET A 5 6.70 -6.97 -4.24
CA MET A 5 6.44 -5.98 -3.21
C MET A 5 7.43 -6.19 -2.07
N ARG A 6 8.31 -5.21 -1.88
CA ARG A 6 9.26 -5.19 -0.77
C ARG A 6 8.84 -4.13 0.22
N ASN A 7 8.35 -4.56 1.37
CA ASN A 7 7.90 -3.68 2.45
C ASN A 7 8.90 -3.74 3.60
N THR A 8 9.51 -2.60 3.93
CA THR A 8 10.31 -2.43 5.14
C THR A 8 9.45 -1.74 6.19
N ILE A 9 9.19 -2.43 7.30
CA ILE A 9 8.30 -2.01 8.36
C ILE A 9 9.13 -1.76 9.62
N GLN A 10 9.08 -0.54 10.14
CA GLN A 10 9.65 -0.19 11.43
C GLN A 10 8.52 0.02 12.43
N PHE A 11 8.47 -0.84 13.44
CA PHE A 11 7.54 -0.78 14.57
C PHE A 11 8.36 -0.69 15.86
N ASP A 12 8.27 0.43 16.58
CA ASP A 12 9.15 0.77 17.71
C ASP A 12 10.64 0.55 17.37
N GLU A 13 11.34 -0.35 18.08
CA GLU A 13 12.75 -0.70 17.83
C GLU A 13 12.91 -1.86 16.84
N GLN A 14 11.81 -2.51 16.42
CA GLN A 14 11.84 -3.67 15.53
C GLN A 14 11.76 -3.25 14.05
N LEU A 15 12.72 -3.76 13.27
CA LEU A 15 12.72 -3.65 11.82
C LEU A 15 12.36 -5.02 11.20
N GLU A 16 11.34 -5.03 10.35
CA GLU A 16 10.92 -6.19 9.57
C GLU A 16 11.01 -5.87 8.07
N VAL A 17 11.48 -6.83 7.26
CA VAL A 17 11.48 -6.71 5.80
C VAL A 17 10.70 -7.88 5.23
N VAL A 18 9.58 -7.56 4.57
CA VAL A 18 8.69 -8.53 3.92
C VAL A 18 8.87 -8.38 2.41
N ASP A 19 9.14 -9.49 1.73
CA ASP A 19 9.33 -9.53 0.27
C ASP A 19 8.37 -10.55 -0.33
N GLN A 20 7.48 -10.08 -1.19
CA GLN A 20 6.37 -10.86 -1.73
C GLN A 20 6.38 -10.83 -3.26
N LEU A 21 6.05 -11.95 -3.89
CA LEU A 21 6.04 -12.11 -5.34
C LEU A 21 4.73 -12.78 -5.78
N TYR A 22 3.99 -12.13 -6.68
CA TYR A 22 2.72 -12.65 -7.20
C TYR A 22 2.66 -12.58 -8.73
N ASP A 23 1.77 -13.37 -9.32
CA ASP A 23 1.31 -13.13 -10.69
C ASP A 23 0.49 -11.83 -10.74
N VAL A 24 0.74 -11.01 -11.76
CA VAL A 24 0.07 -9.71 -11.90
C VAL A 24 -0.43 -9.49 -13.31
N GLU A 25 -1.58 -8.84 -13.40
CA GLU A 25 -2.11 -8.26 -14.63
C GLU A 25 -1.94 -6.73 -14.56
N LEU A 26 -1.22 -6.16 -15.53
CA LEU A 26 -1.15 -4.72 -15.73
C LEU A 26 -2.22 -4.29 -16.73
N ARG A 27 -2.93 -3.21 -16.39
CA ARG A 27 -3.85 -2.52 -17.30
C ARG A 27 -3.60 -1.02 -17.23
N GLU A 28 -3.84 -0.34 -18.34
CA GLU A 28 -3.81 1.11 -18.42
C GLU A 28 -5.19 1.61 -18.85
N LYS A 29 -5.68 2.65 -18.20
CA LYS A 29 -6.96 3.28 -18.56
C LYS A 29 -6.92 4.78 -18.27
N GLY A 30 -6.89 5.59 -19.32
CA GLY A 30 -6.65 7.02 -19.21
C GLY A 30 -5.25 7.26 -18.64
N ASP A 31 -5.12 8.18 -17.70
CA ASP A 31 -3.84 8.54 -17.06
C ASP A 31 -3.44 7.60 -15.90
N TYR A 32 -4.18 6.50 -15.70
CA TYR A 32 -3.98 5.59 -14.57
C TYR A 32 -3.42 4.23 -14.99
N GLY A 33 -2.41 3.78 -14.26
CA GLY A 33 -1.96 2.40 -14.24
C GLY A 33 -2.73 1.57 -13.22
N TYR A 34 -2.91 0.28 -13.53
CA TYR A 34 -3.58 -0.68 -12.68
C TYR A 34 -2.78 -1.98 -12.59
N LEU A 35 -2.44 -2.40 -11.37
CA LEU A 35 -1.88 -3.73 -11.12
C LEU A 35 -2.92 -4.56 -10.37
N LEU A 36 -3.31 -5.68 -10.94
CA LEU A 36 -4.29 -6.61 -10.38
C LEU A 36 -3.61 -7.93 -10.08
N PHE A 37 -3.66 -8.37 -8.82
CA PHE A 37 -3.10 -9.64 -8.39
C PHE A 37 -3.95 -10.26 -7.28
N TYR A 38 -3.60 -11.49 -6.91
CA TYR A 38 -4.14 -12.16 -5.73
C TYR A 38 -3.01 -12.37 -4.74
N ASN A 39 -3.24 -12.02 -3.47
CA ASN A 39 -2.28 -12.24 -2.39
C ASN A 39 -2.28 -13.70 -1.92
N GLU A 40 -1.49 -14.00 -0.88
CA GLU A 40 -1.40 -15.32 -0.23
C GLU A 40 -2.75 -15.85 0.27
N GLU A 41 -3.63 -14.95 0.71
CA GLU A 41 -4.99 -15.27 1.19
C GLU A 41 -6.01 -15.45 0.05
N LYS A 42 -5.56 -15.45 -1.22
CA LYS A 42 -6.41 -15.50 -2.42
C LYS A 42 -7.41 -14.34 -2.50
N GLU A 43 -7.09 -13.23 -1.87
CA GLU A 43 -7.88 -12.01 -1.96
C GLU A 43 -7.38 -11.17 -3.13
N LYS A 44 -8.33 -10.64 -3.89
CA LYS A 44 -8.01 -9.74 -4.99
C LYS A 44 -7.44 -8.45 -4.42
N VAL A 45 -6.30 -8.01 -4.96
CA VAL A 45 -5.70 -6.71 -4.69
C VAL A 45 -5.66 -5.93 -6.00
N VAL A 46 -6.09 -4.66 -5.92
CA VAL A 46 -6.02 -3.71 -7.04
C VAL A 46 -5.24 -2.50 -6.58
N LEU A 47 -4.13 -2.23 -7.25
CA LEU A 47 -3.39 -0.98 -7.16
C LEU A 47 -3.82 -0.11 -8.34
N LYS A 48 -4.38 1.07 -8.07
CA LYS A 48 -4.64 2.10 -9.07
C LYS A 48 -3.70 3.27 -8.77
N PHE A 49 -2.92 3.71 -9.74
CA PHE A 49 -1.93 4.76 -9.51
C PHE A 49 -1.77 5.71 -10.70
N ASP A 50 -1.35 6.93 -10.39
CA ASP A 50 -0.89 7.97 -11.33
C ASP A 50 0.29 8.73 -10.70
N ASP A 51 0.66 9.90 -11.20
CA ASP A 51 1.77 10.70 -10.67
C ASP A 51 1.49 11.36 -9.30
N LYS A 52 0.25 11.31 -8.81
CA LYS A 52 -0.22 12.02 -7.61
C LYS A 52 -0.56 11.10 -6.46
N GLU A 53 -1.08 9.90 -6.76
CA GLU A 53 -1.55 8.98 -5.74
C GLU A 53 -1.51 7.51 -6.11
N LEU A 54 -1.42 6.67 -5.07
CA LEU A 54 -1.69 5.24 -5.14
C LEU A 54 -2.93 4.93 -4.30
N ILE A 55 -3.91 4.25 -4.91
CA ILE A 55 -5.04 3.65 -4.22
C ILE A 55 -4.84 2.13 -4.22
N MET A 56 -4.67 1.56 -3.03
CA MET A 56 -4.64 0.12 -2.81
C MET A 56 -6.00 -0.34 -2.30
N THR A 57 -6.65 -1.23 -3.03
CA THR A 57 -7.88 -1.89 -2.62
C THR A 57 -7.64 -3.39 -2.45
N ARG A 58 -7.79 -3.89 -1.22
CA ARG A 58 -7.80 -5.31 -0.90
C ARG A 58 -9.24 -5.75 -0.70
N PHE A 59 -9.73 -6.67 -1.53
CA PHE A 59 -11.08 -7.22 -1.48
C PHE A 59 -11.20 -8.33 -0.42
N SER A 60 -10.78 -7.99 0.80
CA SER A 60 -10.93 -8.81 2.01
C SER A 60 -12.34 -8.70 2.59
N THR A 61 -12.63 -9.49 3.63
CA THR A 61 -13.86 -9.34 4.43
C THR A 61 -13.49 -8.95 5.87
N PRO A 62 -13.64 -7.67 6.28
CA PRO A 62 -14.18 -6.55 5.50
C PRO A 62 -13.15 -5.98 4.50
N LYS A 63 -13.65 -5.25 3.49
CA LYS A 63 -12.85 -4.65 2.42
C LYS A 63 -11.92 -3.57 2.98
N THR A 64 -10.65 -3.59 2.60
CA THR A 64 -9.67 -2.57 2.98
C THR A 64 -9.35 -1.67 1.78
N ILE A 65 -9.34 -0.36 2.02
CA ILE A 65 -8.91 0.65 1.03
C ILE A 65 -7.90 1.56 1.72
N MET A 66 -6.73 1.70 1.12
CA MET A 66 -5.67 2.63 1.55
C MET A 66 -5.36 3.58 0.39
N ARG A 67 -5.22 4.86 0.71
CA ARG A 67 -4.94 5.92 -0.26
C ARG A 67 -3.67 6.65 0.15
N PHE A 68 -2.67 6.63 -0.71
CA PHE A 68 -1.38 7.29 -0.46
C PHE A 68 -1.32 8.52 -1.36
N LEU A 69 -1.42 9.70 -0.74
CA LEU A 69 -1.52 10.99 -1.42
C LEU A 69 -0.21 11.76 -1.28
N LYS A 70 0.26 12.36 -2.36
CA LYS A 70 1.40 13.28 -2.28
C LYS A 70 1.00 14.55 -1.51
N GLY A 71 1.56 14.74 -0.32
CA GLY A 71 1.45 16.00 0.45
C GLY A 71 0.19 16.16 1.31
N THR A 72 -0.68 15.15 1.40
CA THR A 72 -1.87 15.18 2.26
C THR A 72 -2.09 13.83 2.92
N ASP A 73 -2.61 13.85 4.15
CA ASP A 73 -2.95 12.64 4.89
C ASP A 73 -4.27 12.02 4.38
N SER A 74 -4.44 10.72 4.58
CA SER A 74 -5.70 10.01 4.29
C SER A 74 -6.13 9.13 5.46
N LEU A 75 -7.36 8.60 5.40
CA LEU A 75 -7.88 7.66 6.39
C LEU A 75 -8.02 6.26 5.77
N ALA A 76 -7.74 5.24 6.57
CA ALA A 76 -8.02 3.85 6.24
C ALA A 76 -8.60 3.10 7.43
N TYR A 77 -9.53 2.19 7.13
CA TYR A 77 -10.07 1.24 8.09
C TYR A 77 -9.44 -0.12 7.83
N ILE A 78 -8.56 -0.55 8.74
CA ILE A 78 -7.73 -1.75 8.59
C ILE A 78 -8.21 -2.81 9.59
N PRO A 79 -8.58 -4.02 9.13
CA PRO A 79 -8.84 -5.15 10.01
C PRO A 79 -7.56 -5.58 10.70
N THR A 80 -7.59 -5.61 12.03
CA THR A 80 -6.51 -6.12 12.87
C THR A 80 -7.02 -7.28 13.73
N PRO A 81 -6.15 -8.07 14.38
CA PRO A 81 -6.60 -9.05 15.38
C PRO A 81 -7.43 -8.45 16.52
N MET A 82 -7.30 -7.15 16.79
CA MET A 82 -8.09 -6.42 17.80
C MET A 82 -9.42 -5.87 17.27
N GLY A 83 -9.74 -6.14 15.99
CA GLY A 83 -10.92 -5.62 15.31
C GLY A 83 -10.57 -4.56 14.25
N LEU A 84 -11.61 -3.92 13.70
CA LEU A 84 -11.45 -2.85 12.72
C LEU A 84 -10.87 -1.61 13.40
N GLN A 85 -9.73 -1.14 12.94
CA GLN A 85 -9.07 0.07 13.45
C GLN A 85 -9.03 1.15 12.37
N GLU A 86 -9.16 2.41 12.80
CA GLU A 86 -8.99 3.59 11.96
C GLU A 86 -7.55 4.11 12.09
N PHE A 87 -6.91 4.30 10.95
CA PHE A 87 -5.57 4.86 10.85
C PHE A 87 -5.54 6.09 9.95
N ILE A 88 -4.74 7.07 10.37
CA ILE A 88 -4.26 8.15 9.51
C ILE A 88 -3.05 7.62 8.75
N ILE A 89 -3.06 7.78 7.42
CA ILE A 89 -1.95 7.47 6.53
C ILE A 89 -1.26 8.79 6.20
N GLN A 90 -0.08 9.01 6.79
CA GLN A 90 0.78 10.14 6.44
C GLN A 90 1.80 9.69 5.39
N THR A 91 1.67 10.18 4.16
CA THR A 91 2.57 9.80 3.05
C THR A 91 3.68 10.84 2.91
N SER A 92 4.92 10.47 3.26
CA SER A 92 6.09 11.36 3.21
C SER A 92 6.84 11.29 1.88
N HIS A 93 6.72 10.19 1.15
CA HIS A 93 7.29 10.03 -0.19
C HIS A 93 6.36 9.18 -1.05
N TYR A 94 6.18 9.61 -2.30
CA TYR A 94 5.47 8.88 -3.34
C TYR A 94 6.06 9.23 -4.70
N GLU A 95 6.53 8.21 -5.42
CA GLU A 95 7.11 8.35 -6.74
C GLU A 95 6.75 7.15 -7.62
N VAL A 96 6.46 7.43 -8.88
CA VAL A 96 6.17 6.42 -9.91
C VAL A 96 7.14 6.68 -11.06
N GLY A 97 7.88 5.64 -11.46
CA GLY A 97 8.87 5.77 -12.53
C GLY A 97 9.23 4.41 -13.11
N GLY A 98 9.18 4.30 -14.45
CA GLY A 98 9.36 3.02 -15.13
C GLY A 98 8.36 1.98 -14.64
N GLU A 99 8.85 0.77 -14.31
CA GLU A 99 8.05 -0.32 -13.76
C GLU A 99 8.19 -0.41 -12.22
N LYS A 100 8.24 0.76 -11.55
CA LYS A 100 8.43 0.89 -10.11
C LYS A 100 7.49 1.95 -9.50
N ILE A 101 6.99 1.67 -8.30
CA ILE A 101 6.40 2.64 -7.37
C ILE A 101 7.20 2.60 -6.07
N GLU A 102 7.59 3.77 -5.58
CA GLU A 102 8.23 3.96 -4.29
C GLU A 102 7.33 4.75 -3.37
N LEU A 103 7.16 4.27 -2.15
CA LEU A 103 6.38 4.98 -1.15
C LEU A 103 6.98 4.87 0.24
N ALA A 104 6.96 5.99 0.96
CA ALA A 104 7.24 6.03 2.38
C ALA A 104 6.05 6.65 3.10
N TYR A 105 5.54 5.98 4.13
CA TYR A 105 4.39 6.44 4.87
C TYR A 105 4.44 5.98 6.33
N GLN A 106 3.70 6.69 7.17
CA GLN A 106 3.47 6.32 8.55
C GLN A 106 1.98 6.05 8.75
N LEU A 107 1.66 4.94 9.41
CA LEU A 107 0.33 4.76 9.99
C LEU A 107 0.33 5.38 11.37
N GLN A 108 -0.68 6.19 11.67
CA GLN A 108 -0.91 6.79 12.97
C GLN A 108 -2.31 6.42 13.46
N ASN A 109 -2.49 6.32 14.77
CA ASN A 109 -3.84 6.21 15.31
C ASN A 109 -4.63 7.53 15.12
N LYS A 110 -5.92 7.54 15.47
CA LYS A 110 -6.79 8.73 15.41
C LYS A 110 -6.29 9.95 16.22
N GLU A 111 -5.37 9.76 17.15
CA GLU A 111 -4.76 10.81 17.98
C GLU A 111 -3.44 11.34 17.38
N GLY A 112 -3.02 10.83 16.22
CA GLY A 112 -1.78 11.20 15.54
C GLY A 112 -0.53 10.51 16.11
N VAL A 113 -0.70 9.53 17.00
CA VAL A 113 0.43 8.76 17.56
C VAL A 113 0.92 7.77 16.51
N PRO A 114 2.23 7.77 16.17
CA PRO A 114 2.81 6.79 15.25
C PRO A 114 2.53 5.36 15.69
N PHE A 115 2.04 4.55 14.75
CA PHE A 115 1.91 3.11 14.90
C PHE A 115 3.10 2.39 14.26
N ALA A 116 3.38 2.67 12.99
CA ALA A 116 4.52 2.08 12.27
C ALA A 116 4.93 2.96 11.09
N ASN A 117 6.22 2.90 10.75
CA ASN A 117 6.77 3.51 9.54
C ASN A 117 6.99 2.44 8.48
N TYR A 118 6.64 2.75 7.25
CA TYR A 118 6.70 1.84 6.12
C TYR A 118 7.52 2.46 5.00
N ARG A 119 8.34 1.63 4.36
CA ARG A 119 8.90 1.90 3.03
C ARG A 119 8.55 0.74 2.12
N LEU A 120 7.67 1.00 1.17
CA LEU A 120 7.18 0.01 0.23
C LEU A 120 7.71 0.33 -1.16
N GLU A 121 8.43 -0.64 -1.72
CA GLU A 121 8.81 -0.66 -3.13
C GLU A 121 7.94 -1.69 -3.85
N ILE A 122 7.31 -1.27 -4.94
CA ILE A 122 6.50 -2.14 -5.80
C ILE A 122 7.14 -2.11 -7.18
N THR A 123 7.54 -3.27 -7.69
CA THR A 123 8.08 -3.40 -9.04
C THR A 123 7.31 -4.45 -9.82
N TRP A 124 7.15 -4.29 -11.13
CA TRP A 124 6.57 -5.31 -12.01
C TRP A 124 7.44 -5.54 -13.25
N GLY A 125 7.31 -6.72 -13.86
CA GLY A 125 8.12 -7.16 -15.00
C GLY A 125 8.09 -8.67 -15.20
#